data_AF-A0A9X1L284-F1
#
_entry.id   AF-A0A9X1L284-F1
#
_cell.length_a   1.000
_cell.length_b   1.000
_cell.length_c   1.000
_cell.angle_alpha   90.00
_cell.angle_beta   90.00
_cell.angle_gamma   90.00
#
_symmetry.space_group_name_H-M   'P 1'
#
loop_
_entity.id
_entity.type
_entity.pdbx_description
1 polymer ?
#
loop_
_entity_poly.entity_id
_entity_poly.type
_entity_poly.pdbx_seq_one_letter_code
_entity_poly.pdbx_strand_id
1 'polypeptide(L)'
;MKNIKILITKYYSFGLIFLFIFYVVIGEIPSWHTIERDWVEWITTIISIPLIIGLLAFKYLNRYVRIENQKYFGISFFILFASWILILYFKALVIGIINSFEFERIQILESLLGYSIYQLWIYGIFGIIHGIVGGYFLSKELKNNEEKHEFLCFIKITVRFYTKLIINKKSC
;
A
#
# COMPACT_ATOMS: atom_id res chain seq x y z
N MET A 1 4.16 16.54 2.16
CA MET A 1 2.87 16.11 2.73
C MET A 1 3.10 15.21 3.95
N LYS A 2 2.84 15.68 5.18
CA LYS A 2 3.21 14.96 6.42
C LYS A 2 2.39 13.69 6.73
N ASN A 3 1.25 13.45 6.06
CA ASN A 3 0.31 12.36 6.41
C ASN A 3 0.07 11.29 5.33
N ILE A 4 0.80 11.32 4.20
CA ILE A 4 0.62 10.33 3.12
C ILE A 4 0.77 8.90 3.63
N LYS A 5 1.77 8.65 4.50
CA LYS A 5 2.09 7.30 4.97
C LYS A 5 0.91 6.67 5.72
N ILE A 6 0.29 7.44 6.61
CA ILE A 6 -0.91 7.05 7.36
C ILE A 6 -2.09 6.81 6.42
N LEU A 7 -2.24 7.67 5.40
CA LEU A 7 -3.31 7.56 4.41
C LEU A 7 -3.24 6.25 3.62
N ILE A 8 -2.05 5.92 3.10
CA ILE A 8 -1.83 4.68 2.34
C ILE A 8 -2.07 3.48 3.26
N THR A 9 -1.50 3.48 4.46
CA THR A 9 -1.70 2.39 5.43
C THR A 9 -3.17 2.18 5.73
N LYS A 10 -3.95 3.25 5.94
CA LYS A 10 -5.39 3.17 6.20
C LYS A 10 -6.13 2.45 5.08
N TYR A 11 -5.96 2.87 3.83
CA TYR A 11 -6.65 2.22 2.71
C TYR A 11 -6.18 0.79 2.48
N TYR A 12 -4.92 0.51 2.79
CA TYR A 12 -4.42 -0.85 2.76
C TYR A 12 -5.03 -1.77 3.81
N SER A 13 -5.13 -1.29 5.06
CA SER A 13 -5.76 -2.02 6.15
C SER A 13 -7.21 -2.37 5.82
N PHE A 14 -7.92 -1.49 5.08
CA PHE A 14 -9.24 -1.80 4.54
C PHE A 14 -9.22 -2.98 3.56
N GLY A 15 -8.24 -3.06 2.66
CA GLY A 15 -8.05 -4.21 1.77
C GLY A 15 -7.80 -5.52 2.51
N LEU A 16 -7.06 -5.48 3.63
CA LEU A 16 -6.82 -6.65 4.48
C LEU A 16 -8.07 -7.12 5.21
N ILE A 17 -8.84 -6.19 5.77
CA ILE A 17 -10.13 -6.50 6.40
C ILE A 17 -11.06 -7.13 5.36
N PHE A 18 -11.07 -6.60 4.14
CA PHE A 18 -11.85 -7.15 3.04
C PHE A 18 -11.43 -8.57 2.66
N LEU A 19 -10.11 -8.84 2.59
CA LEU A 19 -9.58 -10.20 2.38
C LEU A 19 -10.00 -11.15 3.50
N PHE A 20 -9.89 -10.73 4.76
CA PHE A 20 -10.29 -11.55 5.91
C PHE A 20 -11.78 -11.88 5.86
N ILE A 21 -12.64 -10.90 5.55
CA ILE A 21 -14.08 -11.10 5.36
C ILE A 21 -14.36 -12.04 4.19
N PHE A 22 -13.63 -11.93 3.08
CA PHE A 22 -13.82 -12.81 1.95
C PHE A 22 -13.47 -14.27 2.29
N TYR A 23 -12.31 -14.53 2.93
CA TYR A 23 -11.99 -15.88 3.42
C TYR A 23 -13.04 -16.40 4.41
N VAL A 24 -13.62 -15.52 5.23
CA VAL A 24 -14.78 -15.81 6.09
C VAL A 24 -16.00 -16.24 5.29
N VAL A 25 -16.32 -15.53 4.21
CA VAL A 25 -17.51 -15.76 3.39
C VAL A 25 -17.41 -17.03 2.54
N ILE A 26 -16.23 -17.38 2.04
CA ILE A 26 -16.04 -18.64 1.27
C ILE A 26 -16.01 -19.87 2.19
N GLY A 27 -16.02 -19.69 3.50
CA GLY A 27 -15.87 -20.80 4.46
C GLY A 27 -14.46 -21.39 4.50
N GLU A 28 -13.50 -20.74 3.84
CA GLU A 28 -12.07 -21.05 3.92
C GLU A 28 -11.39 -20.31 5.08
N ILE A 29 -12.13 -19.98 6.15
CA ILE A 29 -11.46 -19.58 7.39
C ILE A 29 -10.60 -20.78 7.78
N PRO A 30 -9.27 -20.62 7.86
CA PRO A 30 -8.45 -21.69 8.35
C PRO A 30 -8.98 -22.06 9.73
N SER A 31 -9.42 -23.32 9.88
CA SER A 31 -9.67 -23.87 11.20
C SER A 31 -8.42 -23.69 12.07
N TRP A 32 -8.54 -23.69 13.39
CA TRP A 32 -7.39 -23.48 14.28
C TRP A 32 -6.19 -24.39 13.92
N HIS A 33 -6.46 -25.63 13.49
CA HIS A 33 -5.45 -26.56 12.99
C HIS A 33 -4.76 -26.13 11.68
N THR A 34 -5.46 -25.44 10.78
CA THR A 34 -4.85 -24.91 9.55
C THR A 34 -3.99 -23.69 9.85
N ILE A 35 -4.33 -22.88 10.87
CA ILE A 35 -3.49 -21.77 11.33
C ILE A 35 -2.20 -22.29 11.97
N GLU A 36 -2.30 -23.36 12.77
CA GLU A 36 -1.15 -23.97 13.45
C GLU A 36 -0.22 -24.68 12.45
N ARG A 37 -0.77 -25.34 11.44
CA ARG A 37 0.01 -25.98 10.36
C ARG A 37 0.69 -24.96 9.44
N ASP A 38 -0.03 -23.89 9.08
CA ASP A 38 0.42 -22.91 8.07
C ASP A 38 0.83 -21.58 8.73
N TRP A 39 1.26 -21.62 10.00
CA TRP A 39 1.53 -20.43 10.84
C TRP A 39 2.58 -19.49 10.21
N VAL A 40 3.57 -20.07 9.55
CA VAL A 40 4.62 -19.36 8.80
C VAL A 40 4.01 -18.52 7.69
N GLU A 41 3.02 -19.05 6.96
CA GLU A 41 2.35 -18.34 5.86
C GLU A 41 1.56 -17.12 6.37
N TRP A 42 0.92 -17.26 7.52
CA TRP A 42 0.16 -16.18 8.15
C TRP A 42 1.07 -15.09 8.69
N ILE A 43 2.14 -15.45 9.40
CA ILE A 43 3.11 -14.49 9.94
C ILE A 43 3.83 -13.75 8.80
N THR A 44 4.24 -14.45 7.75
CA THR A 44 4.87 -13.80 6.58
C THR A 44 3.94 -12.83 5.89
N THR A 45 2.66 -13.17 5.74
CA THR A 45 1.66 -12.25 5.20
C THR A 45 1.52 -11.02 6.09
N ILE A 46 1.43 -11.18 7.42
CA ILE A 46 1.32 -10.07 8.37
C ILE A 46 2.55 -9.14 8.34
N ILE A 47 3.76 -9.71 8.32
CA ILE A 47 5.02 -8.95 8.33
C ILE A 47 5.29 -8.25 6.99
N SER A 48 4.86 -8.85 5.89
CA SER A 48 5.07 -8.29 4.55
C SER A 48 4.33 -6.95 4.35
N ILE A 49 3.24 -6.72 5.08
CA ILE A 49 2.40 -5.51 5.01
C ILE A 49 3.20 -4.25 5.40
N PRO A 50 3.73 -4.09 6.65
CA PRO A 50 4.53 -2.93 7.01
C PRO A 50 5.73 -2.68 6.09
N LEU A 51 6.40 -3.76 5.66
CA LEU A 51 7.65 -3.69 4.92
C LEU A 51 7.43 -3.22 3.47
N ILE A 52 6.46 -3.82 2.78
CA ILE A 52 6.20 -3.57 1.36
C ILE A 52 5.47 -2.23 1.19
N ILE A 53 4.42 -2.00 1.97
CA ILE A 53 3.55 -0.84 1.81
C ILE A 53 4.22 0.41 2.40
N GLY A 54 4.90 0.27 3.54
CA GLY A 54 5.52 1.39 4.23
C GLY A 54 6.71 1.99 3.47
N LEU A 55 7.47 1.18 2.74
CA LEU A 55 8.68 1.62 2.01
C LEU A 55 8.40 1.94 0.54
N LEU A 56 7.78 1.03 -0.22
CA LEU A 56 7.61 1.18 -1.66
C LEU A 56 6.50 2.16 -2.00
N ALA A 57 5.32 2.01 -1.39
CA ALA A 57 4.20 2.89 -1.69
C ALA A 57 4.52 4.34 -1.34
N PHE A 58 5.21 4.60 -0.21
CA PHE A 58 5.63 5.95 0.16
C PHE A 58 6.66 6.55 -0.81
N LYS A 59 7.72 5.80 -1.14
CA LYS A 59 8.80 6.29 -2.02
C LYS A 59 8.30 6.58 -3.43
N TYR A 60 7.45 5.70 -3.97
CA TYR A 60 6.89 5.86 -5.31
C TYR A 60 5.79 6.91 -5.33
N LEU A 61 4.79 6.86 -4.43
CA LEU A 61 3.70 7.83 -4.43
C LEU A 61 4.22 9.27 -4.27
N ASN A 62 5.16 9.50 -3.34
CA ASN A 62 5.72 10.83 -3.11
C ASN A 62 6.56 11.36 -4.28
N ARG A 63 7.11 10.47 -5.12
CA ARG A 63 7.86 10.85 -6.33
C ARG A 63 6.91 11.16 -7.49
N TYR A 64 5.92 10.31 -7.73
CA TYR A 64 5.02 10.44 -8.88
C TYR A 64 3.92 11.49 -8.69
N VAL A 65 3.39 11.64 -7.47
CA VAL A 65 2.46 12.73 -7.14
C VAL A 65 3.09 14.10 -7.38
N ARG A 66 4.41 14.24 -7.16
CA ARG A 66 5.11 15.52 -7.34
C ARG A 66 5.44 15.88 -8.79
N ILE A 67 5.29 14.93 -9.72
CA ILE A 67 5.70 15.06 -11.12
C ILE A 67 4.47 15.06 -12.04
N GLU A 68 3.48 14.22 -11.76
CA GLU A 68 2.27 14.06 -12.57
C GLU A 68 1.01 14.47 -11.79
N ASN A 69 0.91 15.76 -11.44
CA ASN A 69 -0.17 16.42 -10.65
C ASN A 69 -1.63 16.12 -11.08
N GLN A 70 -1.89 15.23 -12.05
CA GLN A 70 -3.22 14.93 -12.58
C GLN A 70 -3.58 13.44 -12.63
N LYS A 71 -2.66 12.50 -12.37
CA LYS A 71 -2.93 11.05 -12.45
C LYS A 71 -3.10 10.36 -11.10
N TYR A 72 -3.72 11.05 -10.12
CA TYR A 72 -3.91 10.54 -8.76
C TYR A 72 -4.54 9.15 -8.69
N PHE A 73 -5.56 8.90 -9.50
CA PHE A 73 -6.24 7.61 -9.54
C PHE A 73 -5.34 6.49 -10.08
N GLY A 74 -4.70 6.70 -11.23
CA GLY A 74 -3.85 5.68 -11.85
C GLY A 74 -2.68 5.27 -10.96
N ILE A 75 -2.03 6.25 -10.32
CA ILE A 75 -0.92 5.99 -9.39
C ILE A 75 -1.43 5.24 -8.15
N SER A 76 -2.58 5.64 -7.59
CA SER A 76 -3.18 5.00 -6.41
C SER A 76 -3.62 3.57 -6.71
N PHE A 77 -4.30 3.35 -7.83
CA PHE A 77 -4.68 2.03 -8.34
C PHE A 77 -3.46 1.13 -8.49
N PHE A 78 -2.44 1.60 -9.21
CA PHE A 78 -1.26 0.80 -9.50
C PHE A 78 -0.50 0.39 -8.25
N ILE A 79 -0.34 1.31 -7.29
CA ILE A 79 0.34 1.02 -6.02
C ILE A 79 -0.43 -0.02 -5.21
N LEU A 80 -1.75 0.12 -5.11
CA LEU A 80 -2.58 -0.85 -4.40
C LEU A 80 -2.60 -2.19 -5.12
N PHE A 81 -2.71 -2.23 -6.45
CA PHE A 81 -2.63 -3.48 -7.22
C PHE A 81 -1.26 -4.16 -7.07
N ALA A 82 -0.17 -3.44 -7.34
CA ALA A 82 1.18 -3.97 -7.33
C ALA A 82 1.58 -4.51 -5.96
N SER A 83 1.06 -3.91 -4.89
CA SER A 83 1.30 -4.40 -3.53
C SER A 83 0.76 -5.81 -3.28
N TRP A 84 -0.41 -6.15 -3.85
CA TRP A 84 -1.00 -7.48 -3.70
C TRP A 84 -0.15 -8.53 -4.40
N ILE A 85 0.32 -8.21 -5.61
CA ILE A 85 1.24 -9.04 -6.36
C ILE A 85 2.56 -9.20 -5.61
N LEU A 86 3.07 -8.13 -4.99
CA LEU A 86 4.31 -8.19 -4.23
C LEU A 86 4.17 -9.01 -2.95
N ILE A 87 3.03 -8.94 -2.25
CA ILE A 87 2.75 -9.82 -1.10
C ILE A 87 2.78 -11.28 -1.53
N LEU A 88 2.12 -11.63 -2.64
CA LEU A 88 2.13 -13.00 -3.17
C LEU A 88 3.55 -13.51 -3.41
N TYR A 89 4.37 -12.74 -4.13
CA TYR A 89 5.73 -13.16 -4.46
C TYR A 89 6.68 -13.13 -3.27
N PHE A 90 6.47 -12.21 -2.33
CA PHE A 90 7.21 -12.23 -1.07
C PHE A 90 6.89 -13.48 -0.26
N LYS A 91 5.61 -13.85 -0.16
CA LYS A 91 5.16 -15.10 0.48
C LYS A 91 5.82 -16.32 -0.19
N ALA A 92 5.75 -16.41 -1.51
CA ALA A 92 6.37 -17.48 -2.29
C ALA A 92 7.89 -17.58 -2.07
N LEU A 93 8.59 -16.44 -1.98
CA LEU A 93 10.02 -16.40 -1.70
C LEU A 93 10.34 -16.91 -0.30
N VAL A 94 9.64 -16.44 0.74
CA VAL A 94 9.94 -16.88 2.11
C VAL A 94 9.68 -18.36 2.28
N ILE A 95 8.57 -18.88 1.75
CA ILE A 95 8.26 -20.31 1.81
C ILE A 95 9.29 -21.11 1.00
N GLY A 96 9.68 -20.62 -0.17
CA GLY A 96 10.73 -21.25 -0.96
C GLY A 96 12.06 -21.33 -0.22
N ILE A 97 12.42 -20.29 0.54
CA ILE A 97 13.62 -20.28 1.39
C ILE A 97 13.50 -21.27 2.54
N ILE A 98 12.37 -21.29 3.26
CA ILE A 98 12.14 -22.18 4.40
C ILE A 98 12.18 -23.64 3.97
N ASN A 99 11.45 -23.99 2.90
CA ASN A 99 11.47 -25.33 2.34
C ASN A 99 12.86 -25.72 1.83
N SER A 100 13.65 -24.75 1.36
CA SER A 100 15.02 -25.05 0.93
C SER A 100 15.92 -25.47 2.08
N PHE A 101 15.70 -24.92 3.28
CA PHE A 101 16.39 -25.36 4.49
C PHE A 101 15.88 -26.70 5.01
N GLU A 102 14.57 -26.93 4.94
CA GLU A 102 13.95 -28.16 5.46
C GLU A 102 14.29 -29.40 4.62
N PHE A 103 14.35 -29.25 3.28
CA PHE A 103 14.57 -30.37 2.35
C PHE A 103 15.99 -30.41 1.77
N GLU A 104 16.92 -29.58 2.27
CA GLU A 104 18.32 -29.45 1.81
C GLU A 104 18.49 -29.26 0.29
N ARG A 105 17.43 -28.78 -0.39
CA ARG A 105 17.36 -28.60 -1.85
C ARG A 105 16.79 -27.24 -2.17
N ILE A 106 17.34 -26.54 -3.16
CA ILE A 106 16.82 -25.23 -3.58
C ILE A 106 15.41 -25.39 -4.17
N GLN A 107 14.39 -24.94 -3.43
CA GLN A 107 12.97 -25.00 -3.81
C GLN A 107 12.37 -23.62 -4.13
N ILE A 108 13.20 -22.57 -4.18
CA ILE A 108 12.74 -21.18 -4.41
C ILE A 108 11.94 -21.07 -5.73
N LEU A 109 12.44 -21.69 -6.81
CA LEU A 109 11.80 -21.62 -8.12
C LEU A 109 10.49 -22.43 -8.17
N GLU A 110 10.47 -23.59 -7.51
CA GLU A 110 9.30 -24.47 -7.40
C GLU A 110 8.17 -23.77 -6.62
N SER A 111 8.52 -23.10 -5.52
CA SER A 111 7.58 -22.28 -4.75
C SER A 111 7.02 -21.11 -5.57
N LEU A 112 7.88 -20.36 -6.27
CA LEU A 112 7.46 -19.24 -7.12
C LEU A 112 6.47 -19.68 -8.22
N LEU A 113 6.75 -20.82 -8.86
CA LEU A 113 5.87 -21.41 -9.88
C LEU A 113 4.54 -21.86 -9.28
N GLY A 114 4.57 -22.57 -8.15
CA GLY A 114 3.36 -23.03 -7.46
C GLY A 114 2.44 -21.86 -7.09
N TYR A 115 2.98 -20.84 -6.44
CA TYR A 115 2.21 -19.66 -6.04
C TYR A 115 1.68 -18.87 -7.24
N SER A 116 2.45 -18.79 -8.33
CA SER A 116 2.00 -18.13 -9.58
C SER A 116 0.85 -18.88 -10.25
N ILE A 117 0.84 -20.20 -10.21
CA ILE A 117 -0.21 -21.01 -10.84
C ILE A 117 -1.47 -21.03 -9.96
N TYR A 118 -1.31 -21.27 -8.66
CA TYR A 118 -2.45 -21.56 -7.78
C TYR A 118 -3.07 -20.32 -7.12
N GLN A 119 -2.30 -19.26 -6.89
CA GLN A 119 -2.77 -18.12 -6.08
C GLN A 119 -2.74 -16.77 -6.79
N LEU A 120 -2.08 -16.66 -7.95
CA LEU A 120 -2.00 -15.39 -8.69
C LEU A 120 -3.37 -14.84 -9.09
N TRP A 121 -4.30 -15.71 -9.48
CA TRP A 121 -5.64 -15.28 -9.86
C TRP A 121 -6.42 -14.69 -8.67
N ILE A 122 -6.28 -15.27 -7.47
CA ILE A 122 -6.88 -14.75 -6.24
C ILE A 122 -6.31 -13.36 -5.93
N TYR A 123 -4.99 -13.29 -5.76
CA TYR A 123 -4.30 -12.03 -5.42
C TYR A 123 -4.45 -10.97 -6.52
N GLY A 124 -4.55 -11.38 -7.78
CA GLY A 124 -4.80 -10.51 -8.92
C GLY A 124 -6.20 -9.90 -8.89
N ILE A 125 -7.24 -10.72 -8.69
CA ILE A 125 -8.63 -10.24 -8.59
C ILE A 125 -8.80 -9.31 -7.40
N PHE A 126 -8.26 -9.69 -6.23
CA PHE A 126 -8.25 -8.82 -5.06
C PHE A 126 -7.49 -7.52 -5.30
N GLY A 127 -6.34 -7.61 -5.95
CA GLY A 127 -5.56 -6.45 -6.35
C GLY A 127 -6.35 -5.49 -7.23
N ILE A 128 -7.14 -6.01 -8.16
CA ILE A 128 -7.97 -5.21 -9.06
C ILE A 128 -9.11 -4.54 -8.27
N ILE A 129 -9.88 -5.31 -7.49
CA ILE A 129 -11.02 -4.79 -6.72
C ILE A 129 -10.53 -3.73 -5.72
N HIS A 130 -9.50 -4.06 -4.95
CA HIS A 130 -8.92 -3.16 -3.97
C HIS A 130 -8.26 -1.95 -4.63
N GLY A 131 -7.59 -2.14 -5.76
CA GLY A 131 -7.01 -1.06 -6.55
C GLY A 131 -8.07 -0.08 -7.04
N ILE A 132 -9.22 -0.57 -7.51
CA ILE A 132 -10.32 0.30 -7.99
C ILE A 132 -10.96 1.05 -6.82
N VAL A 133 -11.42 0.32 -5.80
CA VAL A 133 -12.15 0.91 -4.68
C VAL A 133 -11.23 1.78 -3.82
N GLY A 134 -10.12 1.20 -3.36
CA GLY A 134 -9.12 1.91 -2.55
C GLY A 134 -8.42 3.02 -3.34
N GLY A 135 -8.15 2.82 -4.63
CA GLY A 135 -7.54 3.84 -5.48
C GLY A 135 -8.46 5.04 -5.72
N TYR A 136 -9.77 4.82 -5.84
CA TYR A 136 -10.76 5.89 -5.94
C TYR A 136 -10.74 6.76 -4.67
N PHE A 137 -10.88 6.15 -3.49
CA PHE A 137 -10.87 6.90 -2.23
C PHE A 137 -9.53 7.59 -1.95
N LEU A 138 -8.41 6.87 -2.15
CA LEU A 138 -7.08 7.39 -1.94
C LEU A 138 -6.79 8.58 -2.88
N SER A 139 -7.18 8.49 -4.14
CA SER A 139 -6.98 9.57 -5.11
C SER A 139 -7.75 10.84 -4.75
N LYS A 140 -9.00 10.71 -4.29
CA LYS A 140 -9.83 11.84 -3.85
C LYS A 140 -9.22 12.52 -2.62
N GLU A 141 -8.71 11.74 -1.68
CA GLU A 141 -8.12 12.27 -0.45
C GLU A 141 -6.71 12.84 -0.66
N LEU A 142 -5.95 12.33 -1.64
CA LEU A 142 -4.69 12.94 -2.10
C LEU A 142 -4.94 14.29 -2.77
N LYS A 143 -5.93 14.38 -3.67
CA LYS A 143 -6.31 15.63 -4.34
C LYS A 143 -6.72 16.71 -3.32
N ASN A 144 -7.62 16.36 -2.38
CA ASN A 144 -8.05 17.29 -1.33
C ASN A 144 -6.89 17.77 -0.43
N ASN A 145 -5.91 16.91 -0.17
CA ASN A 145 -4.75 17.28 0.64
C ASN A 145 -3.76 18.18 -0.10
N GLU A 146 -3.64 18.04 -1.42
CA GLU A 146 -2.83 18.95 -2.24
C GLU A 146 -3.47 20.35 -2.29
N GLU A 147 -4.77 20.44 -2.61
CA GLU A 147 -5.53 21.71 -2.64
C GLU A 147 -5.43 22.45 -1.30
N LYS A 148 -5.56 21.72 -0.17
CA LYS A 148 -5.43 22.31 1.17
C LYS A 148 -4.02 22.79 1.47
N HIS A 149 -3.00 22.09 0.96
CA HIS A 149 -1.60 22.48 1.13
C HIS A 149 -1.25 23.72 0.30
N GLU A 150 -1.75 23.81 -0.95
CA GLU A 150 -1.62 25.01 -1.77
C GLU A 150 -2.30 26.21 -1.14
N PHE A 151 -3.52 26.04 -0.64
CA PHE A 151 -4.26 27.11 0.06
C PHE A 151 -3.54 27.62 1.32
N LEU A 152 -3.01 26.71 2.15
CA LEU A 152 -2.21 27.07 3.32
C LEU A 152 -0.89 27.74 2.94
N CYS A 153 -0.25 27.31 1.86
CA CYS A 153 0.96 27.94 1.32
C CYS A 153 0.66 29.36 0.85
N PHE A 154 -0.44 29.55 0.11
CA PHE A 154 -0.92 30.86 -0.33
C PHE A 154 -1.19 31.77 0.86
N ILE A 155 -1.94 31.33 1.87
CA ILE A 155 -2.16 32.12 3.10
C ILE A 155 -0.84 32.50 3.75
N LYS A 156 0.12 31.58 3.86
CA LYS A 156 1.40 31.84 4.51
C LYS A 156 2.24 32.86 3.75
N ILE A 157 2.24 32.81 2.41
CA ILE A 157 2.89 33.80 1.54
C ILE A 157 2.20 35.16 1.70
N THR A 158 0.88 35.19 1.63
CA THR A 158 0.07 36.41 1.76
C THR A 158 0.27 37.06 3.12
N VAL A 159 0.18 36.31 4.22
CA VAL A 159 0.50 36.81 5.57
C VAL A 159 1.91 37.38 5.61
N ARG A 160 2.92 36.66 5.12
CA ARG A 160 4.32 37.12 5.11
C ARG A 160 4.50 38.40 4.30
N PHE A 161 3.81 38.53 3.17
CA PHE A 161 3.83 39.71 2.33
C PHE A 161 3.22 40.92 3.06
N TYR A 162 2.04 40.77 3.68
CA TYR A 162 1.41 41.81 4.47
C TYR A 162 2.22 42.20 5.72
N THR A 163 2.83 41.23 6.42
CA THR A 163 3.70 41.55 7.56
C THR A 163 4.90 42.39 7.13
N LYS A 164 5.52 42.07 5.97
CA LYS A 164 6.63 42.86 5.42
C LYS A 164 6.23 44.28 5.03
N LEU A 165 5.03 44.45 4.45
CA LEU A 165 4.45 45.76 4.12
C LEU A 165 4.16 46.61 5.37
N ILE A 166 3.63 46.00 6.43
CA ILE A 166 3.34 46.68 7.70
C ILE A 166 4.64 47.12 8.41
N ILE A 167 5.68 46.28 8.38
CA ILE A 167 6.98 46.61 8.98
C ILE A 167 7.64 47.77 8.22
N ASN A 168 7.65 47.75 6.88
CA ASN A 168 8.21 48.85 6.08
C ASN A 168 7.44 50.17 6.22
N LYS A 169 6.13 50.14 6.50
CA LYS A 169 5.35 51.36 6.76
C LYS A 169 5.60 52.00 8.14
N LYS A 170 6.21 51.27 9.09
CA LYS A 170 6.54 51.79 10.44
C LYS A 170 7.95 52.39 10.54
N SER A 171 8.71 52.42 9.45
CA SER A 171 10.09 52.95 9.41
C SER A 171 10.20 54.31 8.68
N CYS A 172 9.09 55.05 8.54
CA CYS A 172 9.09 56.46 8.16
C CYS A 172 8.65 57.32 9.35
#